data_AF-A0A2M6YKD4-F1
#
_entry.id   AF-A0A2M6YKD4-F1
#
_cell.length_a   1.000
_cell.length_b   1.000
_cell.length_c   1.000
_cell.angle_alpha   90.00
_cell.angle_beta   90.00
_cell.angle_gamma   90.00
#
_symmetry.space_group_name_H-M   'P 1'
#
loop_
_entity.id
_entity.type
_entity.pdbx_description
1 polymer ?
#
loop_
_entity_poly.entity_id
_entity_poly.type
_entity_poly.pdbx_seq_one_letter_code
_entity_poly.pdbx_strand_id
1 'polypeptide(L)' 'MQAKKRAADEGRTLTALVEDGLMLVLATAATKSRERIVLPVSKAVVGTLPGIDLNSSSDLEEIMNAS' A
#
# COMPACT_ATOMS: atom_id res chain seq x y z
N MET A 1 17.90 -4.74 29.70
CA MET A 1 17.42 -4.90 28.31
C MET A 1 18.58 -5.38 27.43
N GLN A 2 18.38 -6.42 26.64
CA GLN A 2 19.41 -7.02 25.79
C GLN A 2 19.93 -6.04 24.71
N ALA A 3 19.05 -5.25 24.09
CA ALA A 3 19.42 -4.26 23.08
C ALA A 3 20.35 -3.16 23.63
N LYS A 4 20.11 -2.69 24.87
CA LYS A 4 20.99 -1.70 25.53
C LYS A 4 22.38 -2.27 25.81
N LYS A 5 22.44 -3.52 26.27
CA LYS A 5 23.72 -4.21 26.51
C LYS A 5 24.51 -4.34 25.21
N ARG A 6 23.85 -4.81 24.14
CA ARG A 6 24.48 -4.94 22.83
C ARG A 6 24.96 -3.62 22.25
N ALA A 7 24.17 -2.55 22.37
CA ALA A 7 24.59 -1.21 21.94
C ALA A 7 25.85 -0.74 22.70
N ALA A 8 25.90 -0.97 24.02
CA ALA A 8 27.07 -0.65 24.83
C ALA A 8 28.31 -1.50 24.44
N ASP A 9 28.14 -2.81 24.26
CA ASP A 9 29.20 -3.73 23.82
C ASP A 9 29.75 -3.34 22.44
N GLU A 10 28.90 -2.80 21.55
CA GLU A 10 29.25 -2.32 20.21
C GLU A 10 29.72 -0.85 20.16
N GLY A 11 29.76 -0.14 21.29
CA GLY A 11 30.17 1.27 21.35
C GLY A 11 29.20 2.24 20.63
N ARG A 12 27.92 1.86 20.51
CA ARG A 12 26.88 2.61 19.79
C ARG A 12 25.72 2.98 20.71
N THR A 13 24.89 3.90 20.25
CA THR A 13 23.66 4.24 20.97
C THR A 13 22.56 3.21 20.70
N LEU A 14 21.62 3.06 21.63
CA LEU A 14 20.43 2.23 21.42
C LEU A 14 19.65 2.69 20.17
N THR A 15 19.57 4.00 19.92
CA THR A 15 18.91 4.58 18.75
C THR A 15 19.54 4.10 17.45
N ALA A 16 20.87 4.17 17.34
CA ALA A 16 21.58 3.70 16.15
C ALA A 16 21.35 2.19 15.90
N LEU A 17 21.28 1.40 16.97
CA LEU A 17 20.99 -0.04 16.88
C LEU A 17 19.53 -0.32 16.46
N VAL A 18 18.59 0.55 16.83
CA VAL A 18 17.19 0.47 16.40
C VAL A 18 17.03 0.88 14.93
N GLU A 19 17.71 1.95 14.50
CA GLU A 19 17.69 2.43 13.11
C GLU A 19 18.22 1.37 12.15
N ASP A 20 19.36 0.76 12.46
CA ASP A 20 19.93 -0.32 11.66
C ASP A 20 18.99 -1.52 11.57
N GLY A 21 18.37 -1.89 12.69
CA GLY A 21 17.38 -2.97 12.73
C GLY A 21 16.16 -2.66 11.85
N LEU A 22 15.66 -1.42 11.90
CA LEU A 22 14.56 -0.97 11.06
C LEU A 22 14.92 -1.02 9.58
N MET A 23 16.11 -0.53 9.20
CA MET A 23 16.57 -0.59 7.81
C MET A 23 16.65 -2.02 7.30
N LEU A 24 17.15 -2.95 8.13
CA LEU A 24 17.28 -4.35 7.74
C LEU A 24 15.91 -5.01 7.54
N VAL A 25 14.94 -4.70 8.40
CA VAL A 25 13.55 -5.15 8.24
C VAL A 25 12.92 -4.57 6.98
N LEU A 26 13.15 -3.30 6.67
CA LEU A 26 12.61 -2.65 5.46
C LEU A 26 13.27 -3.18 4.18
N ALA A 27 14.57 -3.45 4.20
CA ALA A 27 15.30 -4.01 3.06
C ALA A 27 14.93 -5.47 2.79
N THR A 28 14.60 -6.23 3.83
CA THR A 28 14.17 -7.64 3.73
C THR A 28 12.66 -7.79 3.61
N ALA A 29 11.88 -6.72 3.79
CA ALA A 29 10.46 -6.71 3.52
C ALA A 29 10.28 -7.00 2.04
N ALA A 30 10.00 -8.27 1.73
CA ALA A 30 9.78 -8.72 0.37
C ALA A 30 8.72 -7.79 -0.23
N THR A 31 9.11 -7.03 -1.25
CA THR A 31 8.16 -6.42 -2.16
C THR A 31 7.44 -7.60 -2.80
N LYS A 32 6.29 -7.98 -2.23
CA LYS A 32 5.41 -8.93 -2.89
C LYS A 32 5.18 -8.35 -4.27
N SER A 33 5.71 -9.01 -5.29
CA SER A 33 5.38 -8.69 -6.67
C SER A 33 3.87 -8.76 -6.72
N ARG A 34 3.21 -7.61 -6.87
CA ARG A 34 1.77 -7.60 -7.05
C ARG A 34 1.51 -8.39 -8.32
N GLU A 35 0.67 -9.40 -8.23
CA GLU A 35 0.21 -10.09 -9.41
C GLU A 35 -0.42 -9.04 -10.34
N ARG A 36 -0.04 -9.08 -11.61
CA ARG A 36 -0.58 -8.14 -12.58
C ARG A 36 -2.02 -8.54 -12.88
N ILE A 37 -2.96 -7.81 -12.29
CA ILE A 37 -4.38 -7.96 -12.62
C ILE A 37 -4.62 -7.40 -14.02
N VAL A 38 -5.07 -8.25 -14.94
CA VAL A 38 -5.59 -7.80 -16.23
C VAL A 38 -7.02 -7.31 -16.00
N LEU A 39 -7.20 -5.99 -16.06
CA LEU A 39 -8.54 -5.40 -15.94
C LEU A 39 -9.37 -5.72 -17.19
N PRO A 40 -10.66 -6.07 -17.04
CA PRO A 40 -11.55 -6.26 -18.17
C PRO A 40 -11.67 -4.94 -18.94
N VAL A 41 -11.62 -5.03 -20.27
CA VAL A 41 -11.91 -3.89 -21.14
C VAL A 41 -13.43 -3.81 -21.33
N SER A 42 -14.01 -2.63 -21.05
CA SER A 42 -15.42 -2.39 -21.32
C SER A 42 -15.72 -2.60 -22.80
N LYS A 43 -16.76 -3.40 -23.09
CA LYS A 43 -17.28 -3.60 -24.46
C LYS A 43 -18.43 -2.65 -24.78
N ALA A 44 -18.77 -1.74 -23.87
CA ALA A 44 -19.80 -0.74 -24.10
C ALA A 44 -19.41 0.12 -25.30
N VAL A 45 -20.34 0.25 -26.26
CA VAL A 45 -20.14 1.05 -27.47
C VAL A 45 -20.40 2.54 -27.20
N VAL A 46 -21.03 2.85 -26.07
CA VAL A 46 -21.47 4.19 -25.68
C VAL A 46 -20.58 4.72 -24.55
N GLY A 47 -20.54 6.04 -24.39
CA GLY A 47 -19.83 6.72 -23.31
C GLY A 47 -20.49 6.54 -21.94
N THR A 48 -20.22 7.48 -21.04
CA THR A 48 -20.78 7.49 -19.69
C THR A 48 -22.30 7.62 -19.72
N LEU A 49 -22.96 7.14 -18.66
CA LEU A 49 -24.39 7.36 -18.50
C LEU A 49 -24.66 8.89 -18.39
N PRO A 50 -25.63 9.44 -19.13
CA PRO A 50 -25.95 10.86 -19.04
C PRO A 50 -26.37 11.27 -17.62
N GLY A 51 -25.90 12.44 -17.18
CA GLY A 51 -26.25 12.98 -15.85
C GLY A 51 -25.45 12.41 -14.68
N ILE A 52 -24.51 11.49 -14.94
CA ILE A 52 -23.63 10.91 -13.92
C ILE A 52 -22.27 11.59 -13.95
N ASP A 53 -21.89 12.19 -12.82
CA ASP A 53 -20.53 12.70 -12.64
C ASP A 53 -19.59 11.57 -12.20
N LEU A 54 -18.62 11.22 -13.04
CA LEU A 54 -17.61 10.21 -12.72
C LEU A 54 -16.68 10.60 -11.56
N ASN A 55 -16.65 11.88 -11.17
CA ASN A 55 -15.88 12.34 -10.02
C ASN A 55 -16.67 12.30 -8.70
N SER A 56 -17.97 11.99 -8.77
CA SER A 56 -18.86 11.81 -7.62
C SER A 56 -18.92 10.33 -7.25
N SER A 57 -18.28 9.96 -6.13
CA SER A 57 -18.36 8.58 -5.63
C SER A 57 -19.79 8.16 -5.31
N SER A 58 -20.64 9.09 -4.84
CA SER A 58 -22.04 8.78 -4.52
C SER A 58 -22.87 8.42 -5.75
N ASP A 59 -22.70 9.15 -6.85
CA ASP A 59 -23.43 8.89 -8.10
C ASP A 59 -23.05 7.51 -8.68
N LEU A 60 -21.78 7.13 -8.54
CA LEU A 60 -21.27 5.84 -8.98
C LEU A 60 -21.79 4.69 -8.09
N GLU A 61 -21.76 4.87 -6.77
CA GLU A 61 -22.22 3.85 -5.81
C GLU A 61 -23.71 3.53 -5.98
N GLU A 62 -24.54 4.55 -6.22
CA GLU A 62 -25.98 4.37 -6.44
C GLU A 62 -26.26 3.42 -7.61
N ILE A 63 -25.57 3.61 -8.74
CA ILE A 63 -25.78 2.78 -9.94
C ILE A 63 -25.19 1.37 -9.77
N MET A 64 -24.01 1.27 -9.14
CA MET A 64 -23.33 -0.01 -8.95
C MET A 64 -24.06 -0.92 -7.96
N ASN A 65 -24.79 -0.36 -7.01
CA ASN A 65 -25.55 -1.10 -6.00
C ASN A 65 -27.03 -1.29 -6.37
N ALA A 66 -27.49 -0.72 -7.49
CA ALA A 66 -28.87 -0.83 -7.96
C ALA A 66 -29.18 -2.14 -8.72
N SER A 67 -28.20 -3.04 -8.89
CA SER A 67 -28.34 -4.37 -9.53
C SER A 67 -28.34 -5.51 -8.53
#